data_AF-A0AAU0RE51-F1
#
_entry.id   AF-A0AAU0RE51-F1
#
_cell.length_a   1.000
_cell.length_b   1.000
_cell.length_c   1.000
_cell.angle_alpha   90.00
_cell.angle_beta   90.00
_cell.angle_gamma   90.00
#
_symmetry.space_group_name_H-M   'P 1'
#
loop_
_entity.id
_entity.type
_entity.pdbx_description
1 polymer ?
#
loop_
_entity_poly.entity_id
_entity_poly.type
_entity_poly.pdbx_seq_one_letter_code
_entity_poly.pdbx_strand_id
1 'polypeptide(L)'
;MITAIIEGEQDPMILANLAKGRLKIKKQELILALEGHLNEHHRFMLSLSKTVILQLNDLLGQVDNRIDQYLKKWEEEVKLLQTIPGVQKQTATAILAEIGTDMHAFLISIIWLVGVVYVLVIMKVPEKEK
;
A
#
# COMPACT_ATOMS: atom_id res chain seq x y z
N MET A 1 13.58 2.94 16.81
CA MET A 1 13.41 4.13 17.65
C MET A 1 12.16 4.05 18.50
N ILE A 2 10.94 4.16 17.96
CA ILE A 2 9.70 4.15 18.77
C ILE A 2 9.59 2.93 19.70
N THR A 3 9.94 1.73 19.24
CA THR A 3 9.99 0.53 20.09
C THR A 3 10.94 0.71 21.30
N ALA A 4 12.15 1.23 21.07
CA ALA A 4 13.13 1.45 22.13
C ALA A 4 12.63 2.50 23.14
N ILE A 5 11.95 3.56 22.67
CA ILE A 5 11.31 4.55 23.55
C ILE A 5 10.26 3.89 24.45
N ILE A 6 9.41 3.02 23.88
CA ILE A 6 8.39 2.29 24.64
C ILE A 6 9.04 1.35 25.67
N GLU A 7 10.15 0.71 25.32
CA GLU A 7 10.93 -0.17 26.19
C GLU A 7 11.70 0.58 27.29
N GLY A 8 11.73 1.91 27.25
CA GLY A 8 12.29 2.75 28.29
C GLY A 8 13.68 3.31 28.00
N GLU A 9 14.19 3.18 26.77
CA GLU A 9 15.43 3.84 26.36
C GLU A 9 15.26 5.36 26.39
N GLN A 10 16.24 6.05 26.99
CA GLN A 10 16.24 7.48 27.22
C GLN A 10 17.47 8.18 26.65
N ASP A 11 18.54 7.47 26.28
CA ASP A 11 19.73 8.08 25.71
C ASP A 11 19.41 8.63 24.30
N PRO A 12 19.45 9.96 24.12
CA PRO A 12 19.16 10.60 22.83
C PRO A 12 20.08 10.13 21.70
N MET A 13 21.33 9.79 22.02
CA MET A 13 22.31 9.30 21.03
C MET A 13 21.95 7.91 20.54
N ILE A 14 21.55 7.00 21.46
CA ILE A 14 21.08 5.66 21.11
C ILE A 14 19.81 5.75 20.27
N LEU A 15 18.84 6.54 20.69
CA LEU A 15 17.58 6.72 19.98
C LEU A 15 17.76 7.33 18.59
N ALA A 16 18.61 8.35 18.45
CA ALA A 16 18.91 8.98 17.17
C ALA A 16 19.65 8.04 16.20
N ASN A 17 20.46 7.11 16.70
CA ASN A 17 21.06 6.05 15.88
C ASN A 17 20.02 5.09 15.28
N LEU A 18 18.86 4.93 15.92
CA LEU A 18 17.76 4.10 15.45
C LEU A 18 16.82 4.82 14.45
N ALA A 19 17.15 6.04 14.03
CA ALA A 19 16.37 6.81 13.07
C ALA A 19 16.37 6.16 11.67
N LYS A 20 15.26 6.30 10.95
CA LYS A 20 15.07 5.77 9.58
C LYS A 20 14.63 6.88 8.61
N GLY A 21 14.90 6.68 7.32
CA GLY A 21 14.49 7.61 6.26
C GLY A 21 15.05 9.02 6.45
N ARG A 22 14.21 10.04 6.24
CA ARG A 22 14.59 11.46 6.31
C ARG A 22 15.09 11.89 7.70
N LEU A 23 14.72 11.17 8.76
CA LEU A 23 15.18 11.47 10.12
C LEU A 23 16.68 11.20 10.31
N LYS A 24 17.32 10.34 9.49
CA LYS A 24 18.77 10.12 9.55
C LYS A 24 19.58 11.37 9.22
N ILE A 25 19.08 12.18 8.28
CA ILE A 25 19.73 13.42 7.85
C ILE A 25 19.62 14.47 8.96
N LYS A 26 18.49 14.47 9.68
CA LYS A 26 18.17 15.41 10.77
C LYS A 26 18.65 14.95 12.14
N LYS A 27 19.72 14.17 12.21
CA LYS A 27 20.14 13.51 13.44
C LYS A 27 20.43 14.48 14.59
N GLN A 28 21.07 15.62 14.30
CA GLN A 28 21.38 16.63 15.31
C GLN A 28 20.12 17.31 15.87
N GLU A 29 19.18 17.69 14.98
CA GLU A 29 17.86 18.21 15.39
C GLU A 29 17.08 17.17 16.21
N LEU A 30 17.20 15.90 15.84
CA LEU A 30 16.54 14.79 16.53
C LEU A 30 17.09 14.57 17.93
N ILE A 31 18.41 14.65 18.12
CA ILE A 31 19.03 14.55 19.45
C ILE A 31 18.49 15.65 20.37
N LEU A 32 18.48 16.90 19.89
CA LEU A 32 17.93 18.05 20.64
C LEU A 32 16.45 17.85 20.98
N ALA A 33 15.66 17.31 20.05
CA ALA A 33 14.24 17.03 20.29
C ALA A 33 14.01 15.89 21.30
N LEU A 34 14.97 14.98 21.45
CA LEU A 34 14.91 13.83 22.35
C LEU A 34 15.43 14.14 23.78
N GLU A 35 16.06 15.30 23.99
CA GLU A 35 16.43 15.79 25.32
C GLU A 35 15.21 16.18 26.19
N GLY A 36 14.00 16.19 25.62
CA GLY A 36 12.75 16.39 26.35
C GLY A 36 12.33 15.20 27.23
N HIS A 37 11.45 15.44 28.21
CA HIS A 37 11.01 14.41 29.15
C HIS A 37 9.96 13.43 28.57
N LEU A 38 10.42 12.33 27.98
CA LEU A 38 9.58 11.18 27.63
C LEU A 38 9.22 10.36 28.89
N ASN A 39 8.22 10.83 29.61
CA ASN A 39 7.71 10.19 30.83
C ASN A 39 6.97 8.87 30.54
N GLU A 40 6.60 8.18 31.61
CA GLU A 40 5.85 6.90 31.55
C GLU A 40 4.51 7.03 30.81
N HIS A 41 3.79 8.14 31.02
CA HIS A 41 2.54 8.41 30.34
C HIS A 41 2.71 8.50 28.82
N HIS A 42 3.77 9.16 28.33
CA HIS A 42 4.08 9.21 26.90
C HIS A 42 4.41 7.83 26.33
N ARG A 43 5.16 6.99 27.07
CA ARG A 43 5.44 5.61 26.65
C ARG A 43 4.17 4.77 26.55
N PHE A 44 3.27 4.94 27.51
CA PHE A 44 1.95 4.29 27.48
C PHE A 44 1.13 4.71 26.25
N MET A 45 1.07 6.01 25.94
CA MET A 45 0.34 6.49 24.77
C MET A 45 0.96 5.96 23.46
N LEU A 46 2.30 5.97 23.36
CA LEU A 46 3.02 5.43 22.20
C LEU A 46 2.80 3.93 22.02
N SER A 47 2.75 3.16 23.12
CA SER A 47 2.51 1.71 23.06
C SER A 47 1.10 1.40 22.56
N LEU A 48 0.10 2.16 23.01
CA LEU A 48 -1.28 2.04 22.54
C LEU A 48 -1.39 2.39 21.05
N SER A 49 -0.86 3.54 20.62
CA SER A 49 -0.88 3.93 19.21
C SER A 49 -0.16 2.91 18.31
N LYS A 50 1.00 2.41 18.75
CA LYS A 50 1.73 1.35 18.02
C LYS A 50 0.91 0.08 17.90
N THR A 51 0.19 -0.31 18.95
CA THR A 51 -0.66 -1.51 18.96
C THR A 51 -1.78 -1.38 17.92
N VAL A 52 -2.48 -0.25 17.89
CA VAL A 52 -3.54 0.01 16.91
C VAL A 52 -3.01 -0.02 15.48
N ILE A 53 -1.85 0.61 15.22
CA ILE A 53 -1.22 0.58 13.89
C ILE A 53 -0.91 -0.86 13.45
N LEU A 54 -0.35 -1.67 14.35
CA LEU A 54 -0.04 -3.07 14.04
C LEU A 54 -1.30 -3.90 13.76
N GLN A 55 -2.36 -3.71 14.54
CA GLN A 55 -3.65 -4.36 14.32
C GLN A 55 -4.27 -3.98 12.97
N LEU A 56 -4.27 -2.69 12.63
CA LEU A 56 -4.79 -2.22 11.35
C LEU A 56 -3.98 -2.78 10.17
N ASN A 57 -2.65 -2.85 10.29
CA ASN A 57 -1.81 -3.44 9.26
C ASN A 57 -2.07 -4.95 9.09
N ASP A 58 -2.30 -5.67 10.19
CA ASP A 58 -2.65 -7.09 10.13
C ASP A 58 -4.00 -7.30 9.43
N LEU A 59 -5.03 -6.54 9.82
CA LEU A 59 -6.34 -6.59 9.19
C LEU A 59 -6.27 -6.23 7.70
N LEU A 60 -5.48 -5.21 7.34
CA LEU A 60 -5.24 -4.85 5.94
C LEU A 60 -4.61 -6.01 5.18
N GLY A 61 -3.58 -6.65 5.74
CA GLY A 61 -2.94 -7.82 5.14
C GLY A 61 -3.88 -9.02 4.97
N GLN A 62 -4.80 -9.24 5.91
CA GLN A 62 -5.84 -10.27 5.76
C GLN A 62 -6.77 -9.98 4.58
N VAL A 63 -7.19 -8.73 4.42
CA VAL A 63 -8.03 -8.30 3.29
C VAL A 63 -7.26 -8.43 1.97
N ASP A 64 -6.02 -7.96 1.90
CA ASP A 64 -5.17 -8.05 0.71
C ASP A 64 -4.97 -9.52 0.28
N ASN A 65 -4.68 -10.42 1.24
CA ASN A 65 -4.56 -11.84 0.97
C ASN A 65 -5.85 -12.44 0.43
N ARG A 66 -7.01 -12.01 0.95
CA ARG A 66 -8.31 -12.49 0.48
C ARG A 66 -8.61 -12.00 -0.93
N ILE A 67 -8.26 -10.75 -1.25
CA ILE A 67 -8.34 -10.19 -2.60
C ILE A 67 -7.47 -11.01 -3.55
N ASP A 68 -6.21 -11.28 -3.18
CA ASP A 68 -5.28 -12.07 -4.00
C ASP A 68 -5.78 -13.48 -4.27
N GLN A 69 -6.45 -14.12 -3.31
CA GLN A 69 -7.10 -15.41 -3.53
C GLN A 69 -8.19 -15.37 -4.60
N TYR A 70 -9.02 -14.31 -4.61
CA TYR A 70 -10.04 -14.14 -5.65
C TYR A 70 -9.41 -13.83 -7.01
N LEU A 71 -8.33 -13.05 -7.03
CA LEU A 71 -7.64 -12.65 -8.26
C LEU A 71 -6.88 -13.79 -8.95
N LYS A 72 -6.62 -14.93 -8.29
CA LYS A 72 -5.94 -16.07 -8.91
C LYS A 72 -6.55 -16.51 -10.24
N LYS A 73 -7.88 -16.40 -10.37
CA LYS A 73 -8.58 -16.76 -11.62
C LYS A 73 -8.28 -15.79 -12.76
N TRP A 74 -7.90 -14.56 -12.44
CA TRP A 74 -7.74 -13.44 -13.37
C TRP A 74 -6.33 -12.84 -13.34
N GLU A 75 -5.34 -13.66 -13.01
CA GLU A 75 -3.96 -13.20 -12.82
C GLU A 75 -3.39 -12.61 -14.13
N GLU A 76 -3.74 -13.22 -15.26
CA GLU A 76 -3.28 -12.77 -16.58
C GLU A 76 -3.93 -11.44 -16.98
N GLU A 77 -5.21 -11.25 -16.71
CA GLU A 77 -5.94 -10.01 -16.94
C GLU A 77 -5.37 -8.86 -16.08
N VAL A 78 -5.00 -9.14 -14.83
CA VAL A 78 -4.33 -8.15 -13.96
C VAL A 78 -2.95 -7.79 -14.52
N LYS A 79 -2.13 -8.78 -14.92
CA LYS A 79 -0.81 -8.52 -15.54
C LYS A 79 -0.94 -7.67 -16.80
N LEU A 80 -1.95 -7.96 -17.60
CA LEU A 80 -2.25 -7.27 -18.84
C LEU A 80 -2.63 -5.81 -18.58
N LEU A 81 -3.48 -5.53 -17.58
CA LEU A 81 -3.78 -4.17 -17.12
C LEU A 81 -2.54 -3.42 -16.60
N GLN A 82 -1.62 -4.12 -15.92
CA GLN A 82 -0.38 -3.53 -15.42
C GLN A 82 0.63 -3.15 -16.52
N THR A 83 0.41 -3.55 -17.77
CA THR A 83 1.22 -3.05 -18.91
C THR A 83 0.94 -1.58 -19.23
N ILE A 84 -0.18 -1.03 -18.73
CA ILE A 84 -0.53 0.38 -18.89
C ILE A 84 0.35 1.22 -17.96
N PRO A 85 1.11 2.20 -18.49
CA PRO A 85 1.92 3.08 -17.65
C PRO A 85 1.09 3.76 -16.55
N GLY A 86 1.55 3.62 -15.30
CA GLY A 86 0.85 4.17 -14.13
C GLY A 86 -0.21 3.25 -13.51
N VAL A 87 -0.55 2.12 -14.14
CA VAL A 87 -1.48 1.13 -13.56
C VAL A 87 -0.70 0.10 -12.76
N GLN A 88 -0.81 0.20 -11.44
CA GLN A 88 -0.23 -0.78 -10.52
C GLN A 88 -1.27 -1.85 -10.15
N LYS A 89 -0.83 -2.92 -9.48
CA LYS A 89 -1.69 -4.06 -9.10
C LYS A 89 -3.01 -3.62 -8.47
N GLN A 90 -2.97 -2.74 -7.48
CA GLN A 90 -4.18 -2.24 -6.80
C GLN A 90 -5.15 -1.55 -7.77
N THR A 91 -4.64 -0.73 -8.68
CA THR A 91 -5.45 -0.06 -9.71
C THR A 91 -6.01 -1.04 -10.72
N ALA A 92 -5.22 -2.02 -11.17
CA ALA A 92 -5.68 -3.09 -12.06
C ALA A 92 -6.76 -3.95 -11.39
N THR A 93 -6.58 -4.32 -10.13
CA THR A 93 -7.57 -5.02 -9.31
C THR A 93 -8.86 -4.22 -9.19
N ALA A 94 -8.78 -2.92 -8.90
CA ALA A 94 -9.94 -2.07 -8.78
C ALA A 94 -10.70 -1.96 -10.11
N ILE A 95 -9.99 -1.75 -11.23
CA ILE A 95 -10.59 -1.74 -12.56
C ILE A 95 -11.33 -3.05 -12.81
N LEU A 96 -10.67 -4.19 -12.60
CA LEU A 96 -11.26 -5.51 -12.81
C LEU A 96 -12.48 -5.77 -11.91
N ALA A 97 -12.47 -5.27 -10.68
CA ALA A 97 -13.61 -5.40 -9.76
C ALA A 97 -14.82 -4.58 -10.19
N GLU A 98 -14.60 -3.40 -10.80
CA GLU A 98 -15.66 -2.50 -11.25
C GLU A 98 -16.27 -2.93 -12.59
N ILE A 99 -15.44 -3.34 -13.56
CA ILE A 99 -15.90 -3.67 -14.93
C ILE A 99 -16.08 -5.17 -15.18
N GLY A 100 -15.51 -6.02 -14.33
CA GLY A 100 -15.47 -7.47 -14.56
C GLY A 100 -14.55 -7.86 -15.73
N THR A 101 -14.71 -9.09 -16.22
CA THR A 101 -13.99 -9.60 -17.42
C THR A 101 -14.85 -9.64 -18.67
N ASP A 102 -16.16 -9.49 -18.54
CA ASP A 102 -17.09 -9.50 -19.67
C ASP A 102 -17.38 -8.07 -20.14
N MET A 103 -16.68 -7.67 -21.20
CA MET A 103 -16.80 -6.36 -21.79
C MET A 103 -18.00 -6.24 -22.75
N HIS A 104 -18.74 -7.32 -23.03
CA HIS A 104 -19.95 -7.25 -23.87
C HIS A 104 -21.09 -6.51 -23.18
N ALA A 105 -21.09 -6.45 -21.85
CA ALA A 105 -22.05 -5.67 -21.07
C ALA A 105 -21.94 -4.14 -21.31
N PHE A 106 -20.81 -3.67 -21.85
CA PHE A 106 -20.55 -2.24 -22.13
C PHE A 106 -20.73 -1.90 -23.61
N LEU A 107 -21.81 -2.38 -24.24
CA LEU A 107 -22.16 -2.14 -25.65
C LEU A 107 -22.28 -0.62 -25.99
N ILE A 108 -21.14 -0.07 -26.43
CA ILE A 108 -20.91 1.00 -27.42
C ILE A 108 -22.02 2.05 -27.58
N SER A 109 -21.94 3.13 -26.82
CA SER A 109 -22.51 4.43 -27.25
C SER A 109 -21.72 5.66 -26.77
N ILE A 110 -20.88 5.55 -25.73
CA ILE A 110 -20.14 6.69 -25.14
C ILE A 110 -18.60 6.48 -25.14
N ILE A 111 -18.07 5.61 -26.01
CA ILE A 111 -16.63 5.36 -26.12
C ILE A 111 -15.94 6.51 -26.89
N TRP A 112 -15.84 7.70 -26.29
CA TRP A 112 -15.07 8.84 -26.81
C TRP A 112 -14.43 9.68 -25.68
N LEU A 113 -13.81 9.03 -24.70
CA LEU A 113 -12.90 9.74 -23.79
C LEU A 113 -11.76 8.83 -23.32
N VAL A 114 -10.82 8.62 -24.26
CA VAL A 114 -9.36 8.38 -24.17
C VAL A 114 -8.78 7.35 -23.16
N GLY A 115 -9.39 7.09 -22.00
CA GLY A 115 -8.85 6.17 -20.98
C GLY A 115 -9.30 4.70 -21.13
N VAL A 116 -10.57 4.48 -21.44
CA VAL A 116 -11.16 3.11 -21.45
C VAL A 116 -10.80 2.32 -22.71
N VAL A 117 -10.53 2.99 -23.84
CA VAL A 117 -10.14 2.33 -25.11
C VAL A 117 -8.82 1.57 -24.97
N TYR A 118 -7.87 2.09 -24.19
CA TYR A 118 -6.58 1.43 -24.02
C TYR A 118 -6.71 0.12 -23.23
N VAL A 119 -7.55 0.11 -22.19
CA VAL A 119 -7.94 -1.10 -21.46
C VAL A 119 -8.65 -2.11 -22.37
N LEU A 120 -9.51 -1.62 -23.28
CA LEU A 120 -10.29 -2.41 -24.23
C LEU A 120 -9.45 -3.10 -25.32
N VAL A 121 -8.36 -2.47 -25.76
CA VAL A 121 -7.39 -3.06 -26.72
C VAL A 121 -6.51 -4.10 -26.04
N ILE A 122 -6.11 -3.83 -24.80
CA ILE A 122 -5.23 -4.68 -24.02
C ILE A 122 -5.92 -5.97 -23.58
N MET A 123 -7.18 -5.93 -23.12
CA MET A 123 -7.91 -7.15 -22.68
C MET A 123 -8.42 -8.07 -23.81
N LYS A 124 -8.18 -7.77 -25.10
CA LYS A 124 -8.78 -8.49 -26.24
C LYS A 124 -7.87 -9.49 -26.97
N VAL A 125 -6.78 -9.98 -26.37
CA VAL A 125 -5.90 -11.03 -26.95
C VAL A 125 -5.85 -12.21 -25.96
N PRO A 126 -6.29 -13.43 -26.35
CA PRO A 126 -5.77 -14.14 -27.50
C PRO A 126 -6.82 -14.60 -28.52
N GLU A 127 -6.53 -14.33 -29.77
CA GLU A 127 -6.95 -15.17 -30.90
C GLU A 127 -6.27 -16.53 -30.69
N LYS A 128 -7.04 -17.56 -30.31
CA LYS A 128 -6.55 -18.94 -30.38
C LYS A 128 -6.38 -19.28 -31.86
N GLU A 129 -5.15 -19.24 -32.35
CA GLU A 129 -4.80 -19.94 -33.58
C GLU A 129 -4.82 -21.46 -33.33
N LYS A 130 -5.70 -22.11 -34.09
CA LYS A 130 -5.90 -23.55 -34.35
C LYS A 130 -6.75 -24.34 -33.34
#